data_AF-A0A832AFI2-F1
#
_entry.id   AF-A0A832AFI2-F1
#
_cell.length_a   1.000
_cell.length_b   1.000
_cell.length_c   1.000
_cell.angle_alpha   90.00
_cell.angle_beta   90.00
_cell.angle_gamma   90.00
#
_symmetry.space_group_name_H-M   'P 1'
#
loop_
_entity.id
_entity.type
_entity.pdbx_description
1 polymer ?
#
loop_
_entity_poly.entity_id
_entity_poly.type
_entity_poly.pdbx_seq_one_letter_code
_entity_poly.pdbx_strand_id
1 'polypeptide(L)'
;MLAEKKKARVACYTFFDEYGNYIGEEWRPQRAEEIDPKELKRTVVNAVEGFKEHVNSIVFHRDGEFTYKELQGIELVRADLIKNGTMNEGSTITCVNVKKAVPYRLYEILKDQQRGCRIGSYLILDAHSGIIATSGAPLLRQGIARPLLIELVSPFDKADIKTVLQDIYHISFMHWGSILAKMKLPATLKYADALTPFALRNIRITGVPL
;
A
#
# COMPACT_ATOMS: atom_id res chain seq x y z
N MET A 1 -5.72 2.39 -39.69
CA MET A 1 -5.01 2.70 -38.43
C MET A 1 -6.07 2.88 -37.34
N LEU A 2 -6.36 1.84 -36.56
CA LEU A 2 -7.21 1.99 -35.38
C LEU A 2 -6.40 2.76 -34.32
N ALA A 3 -6.88 3.94 -33.93
CA ALA A 3 -6.37 4.63 -32.77
C ALA A 3 -6.50 3.69 -31.56
N GLU A 4 -5.37 3.35 -30.93
CA GLU A 4 -5.37 2.72 -29.62
C GLU A 4 -6.25 3.55 -28.69
N LYS A 5 -7.40 3.01 -28.28
CA LYS A 5 -8.21 3.59 -27.21
C LYS A 5 -7.30 3.73 -26.00
N LYS A 6 -6.88 4.95 -25.67
CA LYS A 6 -6.20 5.25 -24.41
C LYS A 6 -7.06 4.67 -23.29
N LYS A 7 -6.57 3.60 -22.66
CA LYS A 7 -7.23 2.97 -21.51
C LYS A 7 -7.41 4.05 -20.46
N ALA A 8 -8.66 4.29 -20.03
CA ALA A 8 -8.91 5.20 -18.92
C ALA A 8 -8.09 4.73 -17.70
N ARG A 9 -7.41 5.66 -17.04
CA ARG A 9 -6.61 5.41 -15.84
C ARG A 9 -7.23 6.16 -14.67
N VAL A 10 -7.15 5.57 -13.49
CA VAL A 10 -7.66 6.14 -12.24
C VAL A 10 -6.62 5.91 -11.15
N ALA A 11 -6.39 6.92 -10.32
CA ALA A 11 -5.77 6.71 -9.01
C ALA A 11 -6.87 6.33 -8.03
N CYS A 12 -6.65 5.28 -7.26
CA CYS A 12 -7.50 4.89 -6.16
C CYS A 12 -6.69 4.99 -4.87
N TYR A 13 -7.30 5.61 -3.86
CA TYR A 13 -6.75 5.80 -2.53
C TYR A 13 -7.68 5.15 -1.54
N THR A 14 -7.12 4.49 -0.54
CA THR A 14 -7.86 4.04 0.64
C THR A 14 -7.05 4.42 1.87
N PHE A 15 -7.76 4.86 2.90
CA PHE A 15 -7.17 5.44 4.10
C PHE A 15 -7.52 4.55 5.30
N PHE A 16 -6.51 4.27 6.12
CA PHE A 16 -6.64 3.46 7.33
C PHE A 16 -5.95 4.13 8.51
N ASP A 17 -6.50 3.94 9.71
CA ASP A 17 -5.88 4.39 10.95
C ASP A 17 -4.86 3.35 11.47
N GLU A 18 -4.21 3.65 12.59
CA GLU A 18 -3.19 2.79 13.21
C GLU A 18 -3.75 1.44 13.73
N TYR A 19 -5.06 1.33 13.93
CA TYR A 19 -5.72 0.09 14.33
C TYR A 19 -6.18 -0.73 13.11
N GLY A 20 -5.97 -0.21 11.89
CA GLY A 20 -6.41 -0.81 10.65
C GLY A 20 -7.92 -0.63 10.40
N ASN A 21 -8.57 0.32 11.07
CA ASN A 21 -9.93 0.70 10.73
C ASN A 21 -9.94 1.45 9.39
N TYR A 22 -10.96 1.17 8.60
CA TYR A 22 -11.18 1.87 7.34
C TYR A 22 -11.73 3.27 7.60
N ILE A 23 -11.04 4.29 7.11
CA ILE A 23 -11.46 5.69 7.27
C ILE A 23 -12.25 6.16 6.05
N GLY A 24 -11.80 5.76 4.85
CA GLY A 24 -12.44 6.17 3.61
C GLY A 24 -11.63 5.84 2.37
N GLU A 25 -12.19 6.23 1.24
CA GLU A 25 -11.65 6.09 -0.10
C GLU A 25 -11.75 7.39 -0.88
N GLU A 26 -10.87 7.53 -1.85
CA GLU A 26 -11.03 8.53 -2.89
C GLU A 26 -10.47 7.99 -4.21
N TRP A 27 -10.94 8.53 -5.32
CA TRP A 27 -10.34 8.24 -6.62
C TRP A 27 -10.36 9.44 -7.56
N ARG A 28 -9.38 9.48 -8.47
CA ARG A 28 -9.24 10.57 -9.44
C ARG A 28 -8.95 10.00 -10.83
N PRO A 29 -9.66 10.45 -11.88
CA PRO A 29 -9.26 10.15 -13.25
C PRO A 29 -7.85 10.65 -13.53
N GLN A 30 -7.11 9.89 -14.32
CA GLN A 30 -5.74 10.20 -14.71
C GLN A 30 -5.57 10.08 -16.22
N ARG A 31 -4.70 10.92 -16.77
CA ARG A 31 -4.31 10.86 -18.18
C ARG A 31 -3.08 9.99 -18.42
N ALA A 32 -2.23 9.82 -17.41
CA ALA A 32 -0.98 9.06 -17.42
C ALA A 32 -0.90 8.17 -16.16
N GLU A 33 0.22 7.46 -15.97
CA GLU A 33 0.50 6.71 -14.73
C GLU A 33 0.78 7.62 -13.53
N GLU A 34 1.37 8.78 -13.81
CA GLU A 34 1.77 9.75 -12.81
C GLU A 34 0.56 10.49 -12.23
N ILE A 35 0.58 10.67 -10.91
CA ILE A 35 -0.36 11.50 -10.17
C ILE A 35 0.17 12.94 -10.19
N ASP A 36 -0.71 13.91 -10.46
CA ASP A 36 -0.33 15.32 -10.32
C ASP A 36 0.00 15.63 -8.84
N PRO A 37 1.13 16.28 -8.52
CA PRO A 37 1.55 16.55 -7.15
C PRO A 37 0.52 17.32 -6.32
N LYS A 38 -0.18 18.30 -6.93
CA LYS A 38 -1.17 19.12 -6.23
C LYS A 38 -2.45 18.33 -5.98
N GLU A 39 -2.83 17.47 -6.91
CA GLU A 39 -3.95 16.55 -6.75
C GLU A 39 -3.71 15.51 -5.67
N LEU A 40 -2.50 14.93 -5.61
CA LEU A 40 -2.10 14.05 -4.52
C LEU A 40 -2.20 14.79 -3.18
N LYS A 41 -1.59 15.98 -3.10
CA LYS A 41 -1.63 16.82 -1.91
C LYS A 41 -3.06 17.04 -1.42
N ARG A 42 -3.91 17.56 -2.30
CA ARG A 42 -5.32 17.84 -1.98
C ARG A 42 -6.05 16.59 -1.51
N THR A 43 -5.85 15.46 -2.18
CA THR A 43 -6.54 14.21 -1.84
C THR A 43 -6.15 13.72 -0.46
N VAL A 44 -4.86 13.74 -0.13
CA VAL A 44 -4.36 13.26 1.16
C VAL A 44 -4.71 14.23 2.29
N VAL A 45 -4.49 15.53 2.11
CA VAL A 45 -4.79 16.53 3.14
C VAL A 45 -6.27 16.48 3.52
N ASN A 46 -7.18 16.44 2.54
CA ASN A 46 -8.61 16.34 2.82
C ASN A 46 -8.99 15.06 3.57
N ALA A 47 -8.30 13.94 3.31
CA ALA A 47 -8.54 12.69 4.02
C ALA A 47 -8.04 12.74 5.48
N VAL A 48 -6.93 13.43 5.71
CA VAL A 48 -6.33 13.61 7.04
C VAL A 48 -7.03 14.72 7.84
N GLU A 49 -7.64 15.72 7.21
CA GLU A 49 -8.44 16.77 7.90
C GLU A 49 -9.58 16.21 8.76
N GLY A 50 -10.06 14.99 8.47
CA GLY A 50 -11.03 14.28 9.30
C GLY A 50 -10.47 13.77 10.64
N PHE A 51 -9.15 13.75 10.81
CA PHE A 51 -8.48 13.36 12.05
C PHE A 51 -8.45 14.51 13.04
N LYS A 52 -9.14 14.32 14.17
CA LYS A 52 -9.14 15.29 15.27
C LYS A 52 -7.86 15.25 16.10
N GLU A 53 -7.11 14.16 16.01
CA GLU A 53 -5.88 13.94 16.77
C GLU A 53 -4.65 14.32 15.97
N HIS A 54 -3.56 14.56 16.70
CA HIS A 54 -2.28 14.90 16.12
C HIS A 54 -1.67 13.69 15.40
N VAL A 55 -1.24 13.88 14.15
CA VAL A 55 -0.67 12.80 13.34
C VAL A 55 0.85 12.76 13.49
N ASN A 56 1.34 11.74 14.20
CA ASN A 56 2.78 11.54 14.42
C ASN A 56 3.49 10.85 13.24
N SER A 57 2.76 10.04 12.47
CA SER A 57 3.32 9.26 11.37
C SER A 57 2.30 9.01 10.27
N ILE A 58 2.72 9.13 9.01
CA ILE A 58 1.93 8.71 7.84
C ILE A 58 2.76 7.73 7.02
N VAL A 59 2.15 6.60 6.64
CA VAL A 59 2.76 5.59 5.77
C VAL A 59 2.00 5.51 4.45
N PHE A 60 2.70 5.71 3.34
CA PHE A 60 2.15 5.58 2.01
C PHE A 60 2.54 4.23 1.40
N HIS A 61 1.56 3.41 1.05
CA HIS A 61 1.76 2.21 0.24
C HIS A 61 1.44 2.50 -1.22
N ARG A 62 2.37 2.21 -2.13
CA ARG A 62 2.17 2.28 -3.58
C ARG A 62 2.20 0.88 -4.17
N ASP A 63 1.16 0.53 -4.95
CA ASP A 63 1.19 -0.67 -5.78
C ASP A 63 2.15 -0.43 -6.96
N GLY A 64 3.33 -1.02 -6.92
CA GLY A 64 4.42 -0.74 -7.87
C GLY A 64 5.43 0.25 -7.31
N GLU A 65 5.79 1.25 -8.11
CA GLU A 65 6.86 2.21 -7.81
C GLU A 65 6.32 3.65 -7.70
N PHE A 66 6.79 4.39 -6.70
CA PHE A 66 6.60 5.82 -6.65
C PHE A 66 7.33 6.54 -7.78
N THR A 67 6.65 7.50 -8.39
CA THR A 67 7.19 8.43 -9.36
C THR A 67 7.73 9.68 -8.67
N TYR A 68 8.62 10.41 -9.34
CA TYR A 68 9.17 11.67 -8.81
C TYR A 68 8.07 12.69 -8.48
N LYS A 69 7.01 12.77 -9.29
CA LYS A 69 5.87 13.67 -9.04
C LYS A 69 5.05 13.27 -7.82
N GLU A 70 4.86 11.97 -7.58
CA GLU A 70 4.18 11.52 -6.36
C GLU A 70 5.01 11.88 -5.12
N LEU A 71 6.34 11.70 -5.16
CA LEU A 71 7.22 12.10 -4.06
C LEU A 71 7.20 13.62 -3.82
N GLN A 72 7.19 14.43 -4.88
CA GLN A 72 6.95 15.88 -4.75
C GLN A 72 5.59 16.18 -4.12
N GLY A 73 4.54 15.47 -4.52
CA GLY A 73 3.21 15.61 -3.93
C GLY A 73 3.21 15.30 -2.43
N ILE A 74 3.93 14.27 -2.01
CA ILE A 74 4.07 13.86 -0.61
C ILE A 74 4.85 14.90 0.20
N GLU A 75 5.88 15.52 -0.38
CA GLU A 75 6.56 16.64 0.28
C GLU A 75 5.63 17.85 0.43
N LEU A 76 4.77 18.12 -0.56
CA LEU A 76 3.73 19.14 -0.42
C LEU A 76 2.70 18.79 0.66
N VAL A 77 2.34 17.50 0.80
CA VAL A 77 1.47 17.03 1.90
C VAL A 77 2.13 17.34 3.24
N ARG A 78 3.40 16.97 3.40
CA ARG A 78 4.18 17.21 4.62
C ARG A 78 4.16 18.68 5.02
N ALA A 79 4.49 19.57 4.08
CA ALA A 79 4.54 21.00 4.34
C ALA A 79 3.17 21.57 4.72
N ASP A 80 2.10 21.12 4.07
CA ASP A 80 0.73 21.58 4.34
C ASP A 80 0.23 21.12 5.72
N LEU A 81 0.47 19.85 6.05
CA LEU A 81 0.08 19.26 7.35
C LEU A 81 0.90 19.80 8.53
N ILE A 82 2.15 20.20 8.32
CA ILE A 82 2.92 20.89 9.35
C ILE A 82 2.40 22.32 9.52
N LYS A 83 2.16 23.03 8.41
CA LYS A 83 1.68 24.41 8.42
C LYS A 83 0.31 24.56 9.09
N ASN A 84 -0.60 23.60 8.92
CA ASN A 84 -1.92 23.64 9.52
C ASN A 84 -1.98 23.04 10.94
N GLY A 85 -0.86 22.52 11.47
CA GLY A 85 -0.75 21.95 12.82
C GLY A 85 -1.23 20.51 12.97
N THR A 86 -1.64 19.85 11.89
CA THR A 86 -2.04 18.43 11.91
C THR A 86 -0.85 17.50 12.19
N MET A 87 0.34 17.86 11.70
CA MET A 87 1.62 17.19 11.97
C MET A 87 2.62 18.16 12.61
N ASN A 88 3.52 17.66 13.43
CA ASN A 88 4.63 18.43 13.99
C ASN A 88 5.87 18.26 13.10
N GLU A 89 6.87 19.14 13.25
CA GLU A 89 8.17 19.01 12.57
C GLU A 89 8.88 17.67 12.85
N GLY A 90 8.61 17.07 14.02
CA GLY A 90 9.11 15.74 14.40
C GLY A 90 8.34 14.57 13.80
N SER A 91 7.19 14.81 13.15
CA SER A 91 6.37 13.75 12.59
C SER A 91 7.02 13.12 11.35
N THR A 92 6.74 11.83 11.17
CA THR A 92 7.40 11.00 10.15
C THR A 92 6.49 10.74 8.96
N ILE A 93 7.08 10.69 7.76
CA ILE A 93 6.43 10.16 6.57
C ILE A 93 7.30 9.04 6.04
N THR A 94 6.68 7.90 5.74
CA THR A 94 7.33 6.74 5.14
C THR A 94 6.68 6.40 3.81
N CYS A 95 7.48 6.23 2.76
CA CYS A 95 6.99 5.79 1.45
C CYS A 95 7.45 4.37 1.17
N VAL A 96 6.51 3.50 0.79
CA VAL A 96 6.73 2.07 0.60
C VAL A 96 6.22 1.62 -0.77
N ASN A 97 7.12 1.15 -1.61
CA ASN A 97 6.78 0.39 -2.82
C ASN A 97 6.36 -1.03 -2.42
N VAL A 98 5.20 -1.49 -2.90
CA VAL A 98 4.72 -2.85 -2.72
C VAL A 98 4.61 -3.51 -4.08
N LYS A 99 5.59 -4.37 -4.42
CA LYS A 99 5.68 -5.02 -5.73
C LYS A 99 5.14 -6.44 -5.68
N LYS A 100 4.02 -6.68 -6.38
CA LYS A 100 3.28 -7.96 -6.37
C LYS A 100 3.71 -8.98 -7.42
N ALA A 101 4.42 -8.55 -8.47
CA ALA A 101 4.83 -9.34 -9.63
C ALA A 101 6.34 -9.58 -9.65
N VAL A 102 6.86 -10.20 -8.59
CA VAL A 102 8.29 -10.48 -8.44
C VAL A 102 8.65 -11.96 -8.67
N PRO A 103 9.86 -12.26 -9.19
CA PRO A 103 10.29 -13.62 -9.48
C PRO A 103 10.64 -14.43 -8.22
N TYR A 104 10.78 -13.78 -7.06
CA TYR A 104 11.20 -14.42 -5.81
C TYR A 104 10.22 -15.48 -5.31
N ARG A 105 10.74 -16.57 -4.74
CA ARG A 105 9.98 -17.63 -4.07
C ARG A 105 10.70 -17.98 -2.76
N LEU A 106 9.91 -18.23 -1.72
CA LEU A 106 10.42 -18.63 -0.41
C LEU A 106 10.04 -20.08 -0.13
N TYR A 107 10.99 -20.85 0.38
CA TYR A 107 10.83 -22.25 0.75
C TYR A 107 11.37 -22.46 2.16
N GLU A 108 10.71 -23.34 2.91
CA GLU A 108 11.26 -23.89 4.17
C GLU A 108 12.02 -25.17 3.85
N ILE A 109 13.27 -25.25 4.30
CA ILE A 109 14.10 -26.45 4.17
C ILE A 109 14.17 -27.11 5.56
N LEU A 110 13.57 -28.29 5.69
CA LEU A 110 13.53 -29.07 6.93
C LEU A 110 13.95 -30.50 6.62
N LYS A 111 15.09 -30.95 7.17
CA LYS A 111 15.62 -32.33 6.99
C LYS A 111 15.64 -32.74 5.50
N ASP A 112 16.25 -31.91 4.66
CA ASP A 112 16.36 -32.07 3.20
C ASP A 112 15.03 -32.10 2.42
N GLN A 113 13.90 -31.85 3.07
CA GLN A 113 12.62 -31.63 2.39
C GLN A 113 12.38 -30.14 2.19
N GLN A 114 12.09 -29.77 0.94
CA GLN A 114 11.62 -28.43 0.59
C GLN A 114 10.10 -28.38 0.71
N ARG A 115 9.60 -27.40 1.47
CA ARG A 115 8.17 -27.14 1.60
C ARG A 115 7.88 -25.68 1.26
N GLY A 116 6.65 -25.40 0.84
CA GLY A 116 6.20 -24.01 0.71
C GLY A 116 6.35 -23.28 2.04
N CYS A 117 6.77 -22.02 2.01
CA CYS A 117 6.95 -21.25 3.22
C CYS A 117 5.62 -21.03 3.99
N ARG A 118 5.74 -20.77 5.28
CA ARG A 118 4.62 -20.35 6.12
C ARG A 118 4.25 -18.89 5.83
N ILE A 119 3.00 -18.56 6.11
CA ILE A 119 2.53 -17.16 6.10
C ILE A 119 3.33 -16.38 7.12
N GLY A 120 3.91 -15.25 6.69
CA GLY A 120 4.77 -14.41 7.50
C GLY A 120 6.26 -14.71 7.37
N SER A 121 6.66 -15.75 6.63
CA SER A 121 8.07 -15.92 6.28
C SER A 121 8.55 -14.71 5.48
N TYR A 122 9.71 -14.16 5.87
CA TYR A 122 10.31 -12.99 5.25
C TYR A 122 11.83 -13.13 5.14
N LEU A 123 12.41 -12.30 4.29
CA LEU A 123 13.85 -12.13 4.13
C LEU A 123 14.14 -10.64 4.04
N ILE A 124 15.05 -10.14 4.87
CA ILE A 124 15.58 -8.78 4.73
C ILE A 124 16.74 -8.86 3.73
N LEU A 125 16.67 -8.08 2.66
CA LEU A 125 17.72 -8.05 1.63
C LEU A 125 18.80 -7.02 2.01
N ASP A 126 18.36 -5.84 2.46
CA ASP A 126 19.20 -4.75 2.94
C ASP A 126 18.39 -3.83 3.89
N ALA A 127 18.92 -2.66 4.24
CA ALA A 127 18.26 -1.71 5.15
C ALA A 127 16.99 -1.06 4.57
N HIS A 128 16.75 -1.16 3.27
CA HIS A 128 15.67 -0.50 2.55
C HIS A 128 14.77 -1.47 1.79
N SER A 129 15.12 -2.75 1.69
CA SER A 129 14.34 -3.72 0.94
C SER A 129 14.20 -5.09 1.63
N GLY A 130 13.05 -5.71 1.44
CA GLY A 130 12.73 -7.00 2.03
C GLY A 130 11.62 -7.73 1.27
N ILE A 131 11.63 -9.05 1.39
CA ILE A 131 10.65 -9.95 0.76
C ILE A 131 9.77 -10.53 1.85
N ILE A 132 8.45 -10.53 1.66
CA ILE A 132 7.51 -11.15 2.61
C ILE A 132 6.47 -12.01 1.92
N ALA A 133 6.28 -13.22 2.46
CA ALA A 133 5.20 -14.12 2.08
C ALA A 133 3.95 -13.87 2.93
N THR A 134 3.06 -13.02 2.43
CA THR A 134 1.73 -12.82 3.02
C THR A 134 0.75 -13.97 2.69
N SER A 135 1.11 -14.86 1.77
CA SER A 135 0.39 -16.11 1.52
C SER A 135 1.34 -17.28 1.66
N GLY A 136 0.84 -18.47 1.99
CA GLY A 136 1.64 -19.65 2.29
C GLY A 136 0.88 -20.63 3.17
N ALA A 137 1.59 -21.61 3.73
CA ALA A 137 0.98 -22.54 4.68
C ALA A 137 0.56 -21.80 5.98
N PRO A 138 -0.55 -22.19 6.63
CA PRO A 138 -1.45 -23.30 6.28
C PRO A 138 -2.60 -22.93 5.33
N LEU A 139 -2.80 -21.65 4.99
CA LEU A 139 -3.99 -21.23 4.22
C LEU A 139 -3.88 -21.52 2.72
N LEU A 140 -2.66 -21.56 2.17
CA LEU A 140 -2.40 -21.90 0.78
C LEU A 140 -2.42 -23.42 0.60
N ARG A 141 -3.52 -23.95 0.06
CA ARG A 141 -3.69 -25.39 -0.20
C ARG A 141 -3.05 -25.88 -1.50
N GLN A 142 -2.87 -24.99 -2.48
CA GLN A 142 -2.31 -25.32 -3.80
C GLN A 142 -1.37 -24.23 -4.30
N GLY A 143 -0.32 -24.64 -5.02
CA GLY A 143 0.70 -23.75 -5.57
C GLY A 143 1.78 -23.35 -4.57
N ILE A 144 2.59 -22.36 -4.95
CA ILE A 144 3.69 -21.83 -4.14
C ILE A 144 3.37 -20.39 -3.77
N ALA A 145 3.75 -19.99 -2.55
CA ALA A 145 3.66 -18.62 -2.10
C ALA A 145 4.28 -17.66 -3.13
N ARG A 146 3.56 -16.58 -3.44
CA ARG A 146 4.05 -15.50 -4.30
C ARG A 146 4.31 -14.30 -3.39
N PRO A 147 5.52 -14.17 -2.82
CA PRO A 147 5.81 -13.10 -1.88
C PRO A 147 5.72 -11.72 -2.55
N LEU A 148 5.70 -10.70 -1.71
CA LEU A 148 5.79 -9.29 -2.08
C LEU A 148 7.23 -8.84 -1.88
N LEU A 149 7.75 -8.01 -2.79
CA LEU A 149 8.95 -7.22 -2.55
C LEU A 149 8.52 -5.85 -2.03
N ILE A 150 9.10 -5.46 -0.91
CA ILE A 150 8.83 -4.23 -0.19
C ILE A 150 10.10 -3.39 -0.25
N GLU A 151 9.97 -2.14 -0.65
CA GLU A 151 11.10 -1.20 -0.70
C GLU A 151 10.69 0.13 -0.06
N LEU A 152 11.54 0.63 0.82
CA LEU A 152 11.49 2.00 1.33
C LEU A 152 11.99 2.95 0.25
N VAL A 153 11.34 4.11 0.13
CA VAL A 153 11.62 5.07 -0.94
C VAL A 153 12.18 6.37 -0.41
N SER A 154 13.39 6.70 -0.84
CA SER A 154 14.07 7.97 -0.53
C SER A 154 13.28 9.17 -1.07
N PRO A 155 13.21 10.31 -0.36
CA PRO A 155 13.84 10.61 0.94
C PRO A 155 12.99 10.21 2.18
N PHE A 156 11.93 9.44 1.98
CA PHE A 156 10.98 9.01 3.02
C PHE A 156 11.24 7.57 3.48
N ASP A 157 12.52 7.21 3.63
CA ASP A 157 13.03 5.85 3.85
C ASP A 157 13.64 5.65 5.25
N LYS A 158 13.27 6.51 6.22
CA LYS A 158 13.83 6.47 7.58
C LYS A 158 13.29 5.34 8.47
N ALA A 159 12.23 4.66 8.05
CA ALA A 159 11.64 3.56 8.81
C ALA A 159 12.54 2.32 8.83
N ASP A 160 12.40 1.47 9.85
CA ASP A 160 13.02 0.15 9.83
C ASP A 160 12.23 -0.77 8.88
N ILE A 161 12.90 -1.31 7.86
CA ILE A 161 12.30 -2.24 6.91
C ILE A 161 11.63 -3.41 7.61
N LYS A 162 12.18 -3.92 8.72
CA LYS A 162 11.58 -5.04 9.45
C LYS A 162 10.22 -4.67 10.03
N THR A 163 10.08 -3.47 10.60
CA THR A 163 8.80 -2.95 11.09
C THR A 163 7.80 -2.81 9.94
N VAL A 164 8.21 -2.27 8.79
CA VAL A 164 7.33 -2.14 7.62
C VAL A 164 6.86 -3.50 7.09
N LEU A 165 7.73 -4.52 7.07
CA LEU A 165 7.34 -5.89 6.73
C LEU A 165 6.29 -6.45 7.70
N GLN A 166 6.43 -6.19 9.00
CA GLN A 166 5.46 -6.59 10.02
C GLN A 166 4.11 -5.88 9.83
N ASP A 167 4.10 -4.59 9.53
CA ASP A 167 2.86 -3.85 9.28
C ASP A 167 2.14 -4.38 8.04
N ILE A 168 2.87 -4.62 6.94
CA ILE A 168 2.30 -5.22 5.73
C ILE A 168 1.73 -6.61 6.03
N TYR A 169 2.41 -7.40 6.87
CA TYR A 169 1.88 -8.67 7.34
C TYR A 169 0.57 -8.50 8.10
N HIS A 170 0.52 -7.65 9.13
CA HIS A 170 -0.67 -7.45 9.94
C HIS A 170 -1.85 -6.88 9.13
N ILE A 171 -1.62 -5.84 8.34
CA ILE A 171 -2.65 -5.19 7.52
C ILE A 171 -3.18 -6.14 6.43
N SER A 172 -2.42 -7.16 6.03
CA SER A 172 -2.90 -8.18 5.10
C SER A 172 -3.87 -9.21 5.73
N PHE A 173 -4.06 -9.19 7.05
CA PHE A 173 -5.15 -9.89 7.74
C PHE A 173 -6.43 -9.05 7.87
N MET A 174 -6.39 -7.75 7.57
CA MET A 174 -7.54 -6.84 7.70
C MET A 174 -8.55 -7.01 6.56
N HIS A 175 -8.99 -8.25 6.32
CA HIS A 175 -10.01 -8.58 5.33
C HIS A 175 -11.40 -8.58 5.95
N TRP A 176 -12.16 -7.52 5.71
CA TRP A 176 -13.50 -7.38 6.28
C TRP A 176 -14.55 -8.28 5.58
N GLY A 177 -14.28 -8.69 4.34
CA GLY A 177 -15.14 -9.58 3.57
C GLY A 177 -15.01 -11.06 3.94
N SER A 178 -14.04 -11.46 4.77
CA SER A 178 -13.89 -12.84 5.20
C SER A 178 -13.04 -12.99 6.46
N ILE A 179 -13.60 -13.64 7.48
CA ILE A 179 -12.89 -14.02 8.71
C ILE A 179 -11.92 -15.19 8.46
N LEU A 180 -12.25 -16.06 7.51
CA LEU A 180 -11.52 -17.31 7.26
C LEU A 180 -10.45 -17.18 6.17
N ALA A 181 -10.47 -16.08 5.41
CA ALA A 181 -9.57 -15.86 4.30
C ALA A 181 -8.68 -14.65 4.55
N LYS A 182 -7.41 -14.78 4.15
CA LYS A 182 -6.41 -13.74 4.24
C LYS A 182 -6.16 -13.13 2.86
N MET A 183 -5.94 -11.82 2.81
CA MET A 183 -5.56 -11.14 1.57
C MET A 183 -4.05 -11.29 1.34
N LYS A 184 -3.66 -11.43 0.05
CA LYS A 184 -2.24 -11.36 -0.34
C LYS A 184 -1.71 -9.94 -0.15
N LEU A 185 -2.43 -8.94 -0.64
CA LEU A 185 -2.04 -7.53 -0.49
C LEU A 185 -2.46 -7.01 0.89
N PRO A 186 -1.74 -6.03 1.46
CA PRO A 186 -2.26 -5.28 2.60
C PRO A 186 -3.61 -4.64 2.22
N ALA A 187 -4.54 -4.53 3.16
CA ALA A 187 -5.87 -3.95 2.95
C ALA A 187 -5.84 -2.59 2.24
N THR A 188 -4.86 -1.73 2.57
CA THR A 188 -4.55 -0.45 1.90
C THR A 188 -4.42 -0.53 0.38
N LEU A 189 -3.89 -1.63 -0.16
CA LEU A 189 -3.78 -1.82 -1.61
C LEU A 189 -4.87 -2.72 -2.16
N LYS A 190 -5.31 -3.73 -1.39
CA LYS A 190 -6.36 -4.64 -1.84
C LYS A 190 -7.69 -3.93 -2.08
N TYR A 191 -8.07 -2.99 -1.20
CA TYR A 191 -9.30 -2.22 -1.37
C TYR A 191 -9.16 -1.13 -2.42
N ALA A 192 -7.99 -0.51 -2.58
CA ALA A 192 -7.72 0.38 -3.71
C ALA A 192 -7.85 -0.36 -5.07
N ASP A 193 -7.31 -1.58 -5.17
CA ASP A 193 -7.49 -2.46 -6.34
C ASP A 193 -8.98 -2.80 -6.56
N ALA A 194 -9.74 -3.08 -5.49
CA ALA A 194 -11.17 -3.39 -5.57
C ALA A 194 -12.04 -2.19 -5.95
N LEU A 195 -11.60 -0.97 -5.65
CA LEU A 195 -12.27 0.28 -6.03
C LEU A 195 -12.14 0.59 -7.54
N THR A 196 -11.07 0.11 -8.16
CA THR A 196 -10.70 0.46 -9.55
C THR A 196 -11.83 0.23 -10.57
N PRO A 197 -12.57 -0.90 -10.60
CA PRO A 197 -13.67 -1.11 -11.55
C PRO A 197 -14.82 -0.10 -11.41
N PHE A 198 -15.10 0.36 -10.18
CA PHE A 198 -16.13 1.38 -9.92
C PHE A 198 -15.65 2.75 -10.36
N ALA A 199 -14.41 3.11 -10.01
CA ALA A 199 -13.78 4.36 -10.41
C ALA A 199 -13.72 4.50 -11.95
N LEU A 200 -13.37 3.42 -12.68
CA LEU A 200 -13.37 3.40 -14.15
C LEU A 200 -14.76 3.62 -14.77
N ARG A 201 -15.83 3.34 -14.03
CA ARG A 201 -17.22 3.56 -14.44
C ARG A 201 -17.80 4.87 -13.90
N ASN A 202 -16.98 5.70 -13.26
CA ASN A 202 -17.40 6.91 -12.54
C ASN A 202 -18.48 6.65 -11.47
N ILE A 203 -18.43 5.49 -10.82
CA ILE A 203 -19.34 5.13 -9.72
C ILE A 203 -18.65 5.50 -8.41
N ARG A 204 -19.28 6.37 -7.61
CA ARG A 204 -18.89 6.56 -6.22
C ARG A 204 -19.55 5.50 -5.36
N ILE A 205 -18.76 4.86 -4.52
CA ILE A 205 -19.22 4.00 -3.44
C ILE A 205 -18.91 4.70 -2.12
N THR A 206 -19.45 4.16 -1.03
CA THR A 206 -19.16 4.58 0.33
C THR A 206 -18.93 3.35 1.19
N GLY A 207 -17.77 3.27 1.83
CA GLY A 207 -17.41 2.15 2.70
C GLY A 207 -16.48 1.15 2.02
N VAL A 208 -16.15 0.07 2.74
CA VAL A 208 -15.15 -0.90 2.27
C VAL A 208 -15.58 -1.51 0.93
N PRO A 209 -14.77 -1.41 -0.13
CA PRO A 209 -15.05 -2.06 -1.41
C PRO A 209 -14.85 -3.57 -1.27
N LEU A 210 -15.95 -4.27 -1.00
CA LEU A 210 -16.03 -5.73 -0.88
C LEU A 210 -16.40 -6.39 -2.20
#